data_AF-A0A8S0H412-F1
#
_entry.id   AF-A0A8S0H412-F1
#
_cell.length_a   1.000
_cell.length_b   1.000
_cell.length_c   1.000
_cell.angle_alpha   90.00
_cell.angle_beta   90.00
_cell.angle_gamma   90.00
#
_symmetry.space_group_name_H-M   'P 1'
#
loop_
_entity.id
_entity.type
_entity.pdbx_description
1 polymer ?
#
loop_
_entity_poly.entity_id
_entity_poly.type
_entity_poly.pdbx_seq_one_letter_code
_entity_poly.pdbx_strand_id
1 'polypeptide(L)'
;MSRLTGLLARIRRKGLRGSLRVLRERFFYYHWELLTLERSLALPVPCPINPGRWPQVPITRELLPAFDKYFKAQLPAIRGLLNKGSRGSAHLDEDGNVMMMVWISERDYYDDQLYRCWMRIPPGCLYQFAGECAVPYRGSGVVILAQKLLWDEYRERGFKATRALVNVRNEPALKMHMRLGSRKWVNPCMSTACCAACTSTAAGPTTRHACTTCAAGAWHSSPAVPALSTRNVREPALAMVRQPLHPGLSRGGL
;
A
#
# COMPACT_ATOMS: atom_id res chain seq x y z
N MET A 1 7.48 -35.42 23.26
CA MET A 1 8.65 -35.31 22.36
C MET A 1 8.77 -33.86 21.90
N SER A 2 9.79 -33.15 22.40
CA SER A 2 9.76 -31.71 22.63
C SER A 2 9.99 -30.86 21.37
N ARG A 3 9.22 -29.77 21.21
CA ARG A 3 9.38 -28.71 20.18
C ARG A 3 10.83 -28.18 20.07
N LEU A 4 11.64 -28.39 21.11
CA LEU A 4 13.07 -28.09 21.17
C LEU A 4 13.91 -28.86 20.15
N THR A 5 13.61 -30.13 19.87
CA THR A 5 14.37 -30.93 18.89
C THR A 5 14.13 -30.45 17.45
N GLY A 6 12.90 -30.03 17.15
CA GLY A 6 12.55 -29.41 15.87
C GLY A 6 13.19 -28.04 15.65
N LEU A 7 13.36 -27.26 16.72
CA LEU A 7 14.06 -25.97 16.69
C LEU A 7 15.57 -26.15 16.45
N LEU A 8 16.19 -27.09 17.18
CA LEU A 8 17.59 -27.46 17.03
C LEU A 8 17.90 -27.98 15.61
N ALA A 9 17.01 -28.80 15.04
CA ALA A 9 17.15 -29.28 13.67
C ALA A 9 17.01 -28.17 12.61
N ARG A 10 16.28 -27.08 12.90
CA ARG A 10 16.19 -25.89 12.02
C ARG A 10 17.42 -25.00 12.15
N ILE A 11 17.93 -24.80 13.37
CA ILE A 11 19.16 -24.06 13.64
C ILE A 11 20.36 -24.73 13.00
N ARG A 12 20.44 -26.07 13.06
CA ARG A 12 21.53 -26.86 12.46
C ARG A 12 21.48 -26.88 10.94
N ARG A 13 20.28 -26.82 10.33
CA ARG A 13 20.11 -26.77 8.86
C ARG A 13 20.29 -25.37 8.24
N LYS A 14 19.92 -24.30 8.94
CA LYS A 14 20.01 -22.91 8.43
C LYS A 14 21.21 -22.11 8.93
N GLY A 15 21.97 -22.67 9.88
CA GLY A 15 23.07 -21.98 10.56
C GLY A 15 22.57 -21.04 11.66
N LEU A 16 23.30 -21.03 12.78
CA LEU A 16 23.01 -20.17 13.94
C LEU A 16 23.04 -18.69 13.57
N ARG A 17 23.98 -18.27 12.70
CA ARG A 17 24.09 -16.89 12.20
C ARG A 17 22.86 -16.45 11.38
N GLY A 18 22.34 -17.32 10.52
CA GLY A 18 21.13 -17.02 9.73
C GLY A 18 19.88 -16.93 10.61
N SER A 19 19.79 -17.81 11.61
CA SER A 19 18.70 -17.80 12.58
C SER A 19 18.75 -16.56 13.49
N LEU A 20 19.94 -16.19 13.96
CA LEU A 20 20.16 -14.99 14.77
C LEU A 20 19.96 -13.71 13.98
N ARG A 21 20.32 -13.67 12.68
CA ARG A 21 20.01 -12.54 11.79
C ARG A 21 18.50 -12.33 11.65
N VAL A 22 17.75 -13.39 11.37
CA VAL A 22 16.28 -13.33 11.26
C VAL A 22 15.66 -12.93 12.60
N LEU A 23 16.16 -13.43 13.73
CA LEU A 23 15.70 -13.03 15.05
C LEU A 23 16.01 -11.55 15.32
N ARG A 24 17.20 -11.09 14.96
CA ARG A 24 17.63 -9.69 15.12
C ARG A 24 16.83 -8.73 14.25
N GLU A 25 16.57 -9.06 13.00
CA GLU A 25 15.72 -8.30 12.08
C GLU A 25 14.25 -8.28 12.52
N ARG A 26 13.77 -9.37 13.16
CA ARG A 26 12.38 -9.49 13.58
C ARG A 26 12.09 -8.86 14.94
N PHE A 27 13.04 -8.91 15.88
CA PHE A 27 12.82 -8.49 17.27
C PHE A 27 13.52 -7.19 17.65
N PHE A 28 14.67 -6.85 17.05
CA PHE A 28 15.47 -5.69 17.47
C PHE A 28 15.51 -4.55 16.44
N TYR A 29 15.31 -4.84 15.15
CA TYR A 29 15.34 -3.84 14.07
C TYR A 29 14.12 -3.94 13.16
N TYR A 30 12.92 -3.75 13.72
CA TYR A 30 11.75 -3.50 12.88
C TYR A 30 11.85 -2.07 12.31
N HIS A 31 12.67 -1.89 11.28
CA HIS A 31 12.78 -0.63 10.56
C HIS A 31 11.59 -0.50 9.61
N TRP A 32 10.68 0.42 9.91
CA TRP A 32 9.64 0.83 8.98
C TRP A 32 10.28 1.74 7.92
N GLU A 33 10.69 1.15 6.81
CA GLU A 33 11.08 1.93 5.63
C GLU A 33 9.82 2.19 4.80
N LEU A 34 9.40 3.45 4.75
CA LEU A 34 8.20 3.90 4.07
C LEU A 34 8.61 4.71 2.84
N LEU A 35 8.02 4.37 1.70
CA LEU A 35 8.19 5.13 0.47
C LEU A 35 6.91 5.91 0.21
N THR A 36 7.05 7.23 0.02
CA THR A 36 6.01 7.99 -0.66
C THR A 36 6.13 7.73 -2.15
N LEU A 37 5.02 7.33 -2.74
CA LEU A 37 4.89 7.12 -4.17
C LEU A 37 3.94 8.17 -4.71
N GLU A 38 4.36 8.90 -5.74
CA GLU A 38 3.52 9.89 -6.41
C GLU A 38 3.26 9.46 -7.86
N ARG A 39 2.03 9.67 -8.33
CA ARG A 39 1.63 9.40 -9.71
C ARG A 39 0.78 10.55 -10.24
N SER A 40 1.02 10.93 -11.49
CA SER A 40 0.11 11.80 -12.24
C SER A 40 -1.20 11.09 -12.59
N LEU A 41 -2.33 11.74 -12.32
CA LEU A 41 -3.66 11.24 -12.68
C LEU A 41 -3.96 11.34 -14.19
N ALA A 42 -3.16 12.10 -14.94
CA ALA A 42 -3.27 12.18 -16.40
C ALA A 42 -2.81 10.89 -17.10
N LEU A 43 -2.01 10.06 -16.42
CA LEU A 43 -1.55 8.80 -16.99
C LEU A 43 -2.70 7.77 -17.01
N PRO A 44 -2.87 7.01 -18.10
CA PRO A 44 -3.90 5.98 -18.17
C PRO A 44 -3.62 4.85 -17.17
N VAL A 45 -4.68 4.24 -16.66
CA VAL A 45 -4.61 3.04 -15.81
C VAL A 45 -5.06 1.84 -16.63
N PRO A 46 -4.15 0.90 -16.96
CA PRO A 46 -4.51 -0.30 -17.71
C PRO A 46 -5.30 -1.23 -16.79
N CYS A 47 -6.63 -1.22 -16.91
CA CYS A 47 -7.52 -2.07 -16.12
C CYS A 47 -7.87 -3.34 -16.91
N PRO A 48 -7.49 -4.53 -16.41
CA PRO A 48 -7.70 -5.79 -17.13
C PRO A 48 -9.14 -6.32 -17.01
N ILE A 49 -10.03 -5.62 -16.29
CA ILE A 49 -11.40 -6.06 -16.03
C ILE A 49 -12.40 -4.99 -16.42
N ASN A 50 -13.61 -5.43 -16.81
CA ASN A 50 -14.71 -4.53 -17.13
C ASN A 50 -15.11 -3.75 -15.86
N PRO A 51 -15.18 -2.40 -15.91
CA PRO A 51 -15.59 -1.59 -14.78
C PRO A 51 -16.98 -1.90 -14.21
N GLY A 52 -17.90 -2.40 -15.05
CA GLY A 52 -19.25 -2.78 -14.62
C GLY A 52 -19.33 -4.11 -13.86
N ARG A 53 -18.23 -4.90 -13.79
CA ARG A 53 -18.26 -6.23 -13.14
C ARG A 53 -18.51 -6.15 -11.63
N TRP A 54 -17.86 -5.19 -10.96
CA TRP A 54 -17.94 -5.02 -9.51
C TRP A 54 -18.18 -3.54 -9.22
N PRO A 55 -19.40 -3.16 -8.81
CA PRO A 55 -19.76 -1.76 -8.66
C PRO A 55 -18.94 -1.10 -7.55
N GLN A 56 -18.55 0.15 -7.79
CA GLN A 56 -17.94 0.99 -6.77
C GLN A 56 -19.04 1.74 -6.01
N VAL A 57 -18.99 1.71 -4.68
CA VAL A 57 -19.93 2.41 -3.80
C VAL A 57 -19.16 3.23 -2.76
N PRO A 58 -19.68 4.37 -2.30
CA PRO A 58 -19.09 5.10 -1.18
C PRO A 58 -19.22 4.29 0.12
N ILE A 59 -18.20 4.34 0.98
CA ILE A 59 -18.26 3.71 2.29
C ILE A 59 -19.02 4.64 3.23
N THR A 60 -20.22 4.22 3.63
CA THR A 60 -21.07 4.91 4.60
C THR A 60 -21.36 4.01 5.81
N ARG A 61 -22.09 4.52 6.81
CA ARG A 61 -22.45 3.73 8.00
C ARG A 61 -23.41 2.59 7.65
N GLU A 62 -24.24 2.79 6.66
CA GLU A 62 -25.24 1.83 6.17
C GLU A 62 -24.57 0.64 5.47
N LEU A 63 -23.38 0.84 4.90
CA LEU A 63 -22.60 -0.22 4.25
C LEU A 63 -21.86 -1.12 5.23
N LEU A 64 -21.74 -0.75 6.52
CA LEU A 64 -20.94 -1.50 7.49
C LEU A 64 -21.28 -3.00 7.60
N PRO A 65 -22.55 -3.45 7.54
CA PRO A 65 -22.88 -4.88 7.55
C PRO A 65 -22.22 -5.66 6.40
N ALA A 66 -22.02 -5.05 5.23
CA ALA A 66 -21.41 -5.69 4.07
C ALA A 66 -19.92 -6.03 4.26
N PHE A 67 -19.27 -5.50 5.31
CA PHE A 67 -17.89 -5.84 5.64
C PHE A 67 -17.76 -7.12 6.47
N ASP A 68 -18.86 -7.70 6.99
CA ASP A 68 -18.80 -8.82 7.95
C ASP A 68 -18.15 -10.08 7.37
N LYS A 69 -18.31 -10.35 6.07
CA LYS A 69 -17.77 -11.57 5.44
C LYS A 69 -16.24 -11.57 5.35
N TYR A 70 -15.63 -10.46 4.92
CA TYR A 70 -14.20 -10.40 4.61
C TYR A 70 -13.38 -9.49 5.52
N PHE A 71 -14.02 -8.50 6.16
CA PHE A 71 -13.35 -7.41 6.86
C PHE A 71 -13.91 -7.15 8.27
N LYS A 72 -14.50 -8.18 8.89
CA LYS A 72 -15.06 -8.09 10.25
C LYS A 72 -14.07 -7.54 11.28
N ALA A 73 -12.80 -7.96 11.18
CA ALA A 73 -11.74 -7.53 12.09
C ALA A 73 -11.40 -6.04 11.94
N GLN A 74 -11.64 -5.46 10.77
CA GLN A 74 -11.33 -4.08 10.41
C GLN A 74 -12.47 -3.11 10.75
N LEU A 75 -13.67 -3.61 11.08
CA LEU A 75 -14.84 -2.78 11.40
C LEU A 75 -14.59 -1.69 12.46
N PRO A 76 -13.86 -1.95 13.57
CA PRO A 76 -13.53 -0.88 14.53
C PRO A 76 -12.71 0.24 13.90
N ALA A 77 -11.71 -0.10 13.07
CA ALA A 77 -10.88 0.88 12.38
C ALA A 77 -11.69 1.67 11.34
N ILE A 78 -12.54 0.99 10.57
CA ILE A 78 -13.45 1.59 9.58
C ILE A 78 -14.39 2.60 10.24
N ARG A 79 -15.01 2.24 11.38
CA ARG A 79 -15.84 3.17 12.16
C ARG A 79 -15.05 4.39 12.63
N GLY A 80 -13.80 4.18 13.04
CA GLY A 80 -12.87 5.27 13.39
C GLY A 80 -12.61 6.23 12.23
N LEU A 81 -12.41 5.72 11.02
CA LEU A 81 -12.22 6.51 9.81
C LEU A 81 -13.48 7.30 9.44
N LEU A 82 -14.66 6.68 9.51
CA LEU A 82 -15.94 7.36 9.28
C LEU A 82 -16.18 8.49 10.29
N ASN A 83 -15.88 8.27 11.58
CA ASN A 83 -16.02 9.29 12.63
C ASN A 83 -15.11 10.50 12.38
N LYS A 84 -13.96 10.31 11.74
CA LYS A 84 -13.03 11.39 11.36
C LYS A 84 -13.44 12.12 10.08
N GLY A 85 -14.51 11.68 9.42
CA GLY A 85 -14.91 12.21 8.11
C GLY A 85 -13.97 11.80 6.97
N SER A 86 -13.20 10.71 7.15
CA SER A 86 -12.41 10.15 6.05
C SER A 86 -13.32 9.64 4.94
N ARG A 87 -12.89 9.80 3.70
CA ARG A 87 -13.62 9.34 2.52
C ARG A 87 -13.06 7.99 2.09
N GLY A 88 -13.96 7.05 1.80
CA GLY A 88 -13.59 5.76 1.28
C GLY A 88 -14.59 5.25 0.25
N SER A 89 -14.11 4.39 -0.64
CA SER A 89 -14.90 3.72 -1.65
C SER A 89 -14.66 2.21 -1.56
N ALA A 90 -15.70 1.43 -1.80
CA ALA A 90 -15.68 -0.03 -1.75
C ALA A 90 -16.17 -0.64 -3.07
N HIS A 91 -15.74 -1.86 -3.35
CA HIS A 91 -16.33 -2.71 -4.38
C HIS A 91 -17.03 -3.90 -3.75
N LEU A 92 -18.18 -4.26 -4.29
CA LEU A 92 -19.04 -5.34 -3.79
C LEU A 92 -18.96 -6.59 -4.66
N ASP A 93 -19.01 -7.77 -4.02
CA ASP A 93 -19.21 -9.05 -4.68
C ASP A 93 -20.67 -9.24 -5.14
N GLU A 94 -20.94 -10.37 -5.81
CA GLU A 94 -22.27 -10.70 -6.32
C GLU A 94 -23.31 -10.85 -5.20
N ASP A 95 -22.86 -11.17 -3.98
CA ASP A 95 -23.69 -11.28 -2.78
C ASP A 95 -23.83 -9.94 -2.03
N GLY A 96 -23.23 -8.85 -2.54
CA GLY A 96 -23.25 -7.52 -1.91
C GLY A 96 -22.25 -7.32 -0.77
N ASN A 97 -21.28 -8.23 -0.57
CA ASN A 97 -20.23 -8.08 0.43
C ASN A 97 -19.06 -7.25 -0.09
N VAL A 98 -18.44 -6.45 0.78
CA VAL A 98 -17.28 -5.64 0.41
C VAL A 98 -16.07 -6.53 0.18
N MET A 99 -15.58 -6.59 -1.06
CA MET A 99 -14.39 -7.36 -1.44
C MET A 99 -13.10 -6.53 -1.48
N MET A 100 -13.23 -5.22 -1.68
CA MET A 100 -12.13 -4.27 -1.79
C MET A 100 -12.57 -2.94 -1.21
N MET A 101 -11.70 -2.30 -0.43
CA MET A 101 -11.91 -0.94 0.06
C MET A 101 -10.67 -0.09 -0.17
N VAL A 102 -10.88 1.20 -0.42
CA VAL A 102 -9.84 2.22 -0.53
C VAL A 102 -10.25 3.45 0.27
N TRP A 103 -9.29 4.05 0.97
CA TRP A 103 -9.49 5.27 1.75
C TRP A 103 -8.55 6.37 1.29
N ILE A 104 -9.09 7.58 1.24
CA ILE A 104 -8.39 8.75 0.76
C ILE A 104 -8.54 9.97 1.67
N SER A 105 -7.61 10.90 1.50
CA SER A 105 -7.68 12.26 2.01
C SER A 105 -7.31 13.25 0.91
N GLU A 106 -8.04 14.35 0.84
CA GLU A 106 -7.76 15.50 -0.04
C GLU A 106 -6.94 16.58 0.68
N ARG A 107 -6.64 16.33 1.96
CA ARG A 107 -5.98 17.27 2.88
C ARG A 107 -4.84 16.56 3.57
N ASP A 108 -4.02 17.35 4.26
CA ASP A 108 -3.02 16.82 5.18
C ASP A 108 -3.66 15.78 6.10
N TYR A 109 -3.01 14.63 6.21
CA TYR A 109 -3.54 13.49 6.94
C TYR A 109 -2.56 13.08 8.04
N TYR A 110 -3.07 12.97 9.26
CA TYR A 110 -2.33 12.37 10.36
C TYR A 110 -2.74 10.91 10.49
N ASP A 111 -1.78 10.00 10.30
CA ASP A 111 -2.02 8.58 10.57
C ASP A 111 -1.80 8.30 12.05
N ASP A 112 -2.87 8.24 12.84
CA ASP A 112 -2.79 7.91 14.27
C ASP A 112 -2.82 6.40 14.57
N GLN A 113 -3.01 5.56 13.55
CA GLN A 113 -3.16 4.12 13.71
C GLN A 113 -1.84 3.38 13.51
N LEU A 114 -1.17 3.61 12.37
CA LEU A 114 -0.04 2.80 11.94
C LEU A 114 1.28 3.56 12.04
N TYR A 115 1.39 4.70 11.35
CA TYR A 115 2.68 5.39 11.20
C TYR A 115 2.91 6.55 12.18
N ARG A 116 1.86 7.07 12.83
CA ARG A 116 1.93 8.18 13.81
C ARG A 116 2.61 9.44 13.27
N CYS A 117 2.44 9.72 11.98
CA CYS A 117 3.09 10.82 11.30
C CYS A 117 2.11 11.63 10.43
N TRP A 118 2.51 12.87 10.13
CA TRP A 118 1.80 13.74 9.22
C TRP A 118 2.22 13.49 7.78
N MET A 119 1.23 13.27 6.93
CA MET A 119 1.39 13.29 5.49
C MET A 119 0.91 14.63 4.94
N ARG A 120 1.86 15.43 4.42
CA ARG A 120 1.58 16.75 3.84
C ARG A 120 1.17 16.60 2.37
N ILE A 121 -0.02 17.09 2.03
CA ILE A 121 -0.65 16.89 0.72
C ILE A 121 -0.72 18.21 -0.05
N PRO A 122 -0.04 18.32 -1.20
CA PRO A 122 -0.11 19.51 -2.03
C PRO A 122 -1.54 19.75 -2.55
N PRO A 123 -1.92 21.02 -2.82
CA PRO A 123 -3.17 21.32 -3.51
C PRO A 123 -3.30 20.55 -4.83
N GLY A 124 -4.48 19.99 -5.09
CA GLY A 124 -4.72 19.19 -6.30
C GLY A 124 -4.05 17.81 -6.28
N CYS A 125 -3.56 17.34 -5.12
CA CYS A 125 -3.04 16.01 -4.91
C CYS A 125 -3.99 15.21 -4.00
N LEU A 126 -4.31 13.98 -4.40
CA LEU A 126 -5.04 13.02 -3.59
C LEU A 126 -4.07 12.21 -2.75
N TYR A 127 -4.42 11.87 -1.51
CA TYR A 127 -3.66 10.92 -0.71
C TYR A 127 -4.45 9.65 -0.47
N GLN A 128 -3.97 8.53 -0.97
CA GLN A 128 -4.51 7.21 -0.67
C GLN A 128 -3.71 6.58 0.47
N PHE A 129 -4.32 6.54 1.66
CA PHE A 129 -3.65 6.11 2.88
C PHE A 129 -3.93 4.67 3.28
N ALA A 130 -5.04 4.09 2.82
CA ALA A 130 -5.34 2.69 3.07
C ALA A 130 -6.05 2.06 1.87
N GLY A 131 -5.79 0.77 1.68
CA GLY A 131 -6.53 -0.05 0.73
C GLY A 131 -6.34 -1.52 1.10
N GLU A 132 -7.43 -2.27 1.10
CA GLU A 132 -7.41 -3.68 1.50
C GLU A 132 -8.29 -4.49 0.54
N CYS A 133 -7.75 -5.63 0.10
CA CYS A 133 -8.41 -6.57 -0.80
C CYS A 133 -8.59 -7.91 -0.09
N ALA A 134 -9.82 -8.40 -0.11
CA ALA A 134 -10.19 -9.69 0.45
C ALA A 134 -9.37 -10.79 -0.22
N VAL A 135 -8.85 -11.73 0.58
CA VAL A 135 -7.91 -12.76 0.12
C VAL A 135 -8.38 -13.51 -1.14
N PRO A 136 -9.66 -13.93 -1.27
CA PRO A 136 -10.14 -14.63 -2.47
C PRO A 136 -10.10 -13.80 -3.76
N TYR A 137 -10.08 -12.47 -3.65
CA TYR A 137 -10.12 -11.55 -4.79
C TYR A 137 -8.74 -10.97 -5.14
N ARG A 138 -7.68 -11.34 -4.41
CA ARG A 138 -6.32 -10.93 -4.75
C ARG A 138 -5.92 -11.53 -6.10
N GLY A 139 -5.33 -10.71 -6.97
CA GLY A 139 -4.95 -11.14 -8.33
C GLY A 139 -6.09 -11.13 -9.36
N SER A 140 -7.33 -10.89 -8.95
CA SER A 140 -8.49 -10.83 -9.85
C SER A 140 -8.58 -9.57 -10.72
N GLY A 141 -7.73 -8.57 -10.45
CA GLY A 141 -7.78 -7.25 -11.07
C GLY A 141 -8.59 -6.20 -10.29
N VAL A 142 -9.37 -6.58 -9.26
CA VAL A 142 -10.21 -5.64 -8.49
C VAL A 142 -9.43 -4.46 -7.90
N VAL A 143 -8.19 -4.69 -7.47
CA VAL A 143 -7.36 -3.62 -6.90
C VAL A 143 -7.05 -2.57 -7.97
N ILE A 144 -6.74 -2.99 -9.20
CA ILE A 144 -6.47 -2.09 -10.32
C ILE A 144 -7.74 -1.36 -10.75
N LEU A 145 -8.89 -2.04 -10.73
CA LEU A 145 -10.18 -1.40 -10.99
C LEU A 145 -10.49 -0.31 -9.96
N ALA A 146 -10.28 -0.59 -8.67
CA ALA A 146 -10.50 0.37 -7.60
C ALA A 146 -9.59 1.60 -7.75
N GLN A 147 -8.32 1.40 -8.11
CA GLN A 147 -7.41 2.51 -8.43
C GLN A 147 -7.91 3.31 -9.65
N LYS A 148 -8.29 2.62 -10.72
CA LYS A 148 -8.75 3.27 -11.97
C LYS A 148 -9.95 4.17 -11.71
N LEU A 149 -11.03 3.62 -11.15
CA LEU A 149 -12.27 4.38 -10.99
C LEU A 149 -12.10 5.57 -10.04
N LEU A 150 -11.42 5.34 -8.91
CA LEU A 150 -11.09 6.41 -7.98
C LEU A 150 -10.23 7.50 -8.63
N TRP A 151 -9.19 7.13 -9.37
CA TRP A 151 -8.30 8.11 -10.00
C TRP A 151 -8.97 8.86 -11.15
N ASP A 152 -9.83 8.19 -11.92
CA ASP A 152 -10.64 8.82 -12.97
C ASP A 152 -11.62 9.84 -12.36
N GLU A 153 -12.33 9.47 -11.29
CA GLU A 153 -13.23 10.40 -10.54
C GLU A 153 -12.47 11.65 -10.08
N TYR A 154 -11.30 11.48 -9.46
CA TYR A 154 -10.54 12.62 -8.94
C TYR A 154 -9.89 13.44 -10.04
N ARG A 155 -9.51 12.82 -11.17
CA ARG A 155 -9.05 13.55 -12.36
C ARG A 155 -10.17 14.45 -12.89
N GLU A 156 -11.39 13.93 -13.00
CA GLU A 156 -12.56 14.71 -13.45
C GLU A 156 -12.88 15.87 -12.49
N ARG A 157 -12.63 15.68 -11.19
CA ARG A 157 -12.72 16.74 -10.17
C ARG A 157 -11.54 17.72 -10.17
N GLY A 158 -10.61 17.62 -11.13
CA GLY A 158 -9.51 18.56 -11.33
C GLY A 158 -8.23 18.25 -10.55
N PHE A 159 -8.13 17.09 -9.90
CA PHE A 159 -6.88 16.66 -9.26
C PHE A 159 -5.85 16.25 -10.32
N LYS A 160 -4.58 16.55 -10.04
CA LYS A 160 -3.47 16.33 -10.97
C LYS A 160 -2.64 15.11 -10.62
N ALA A 161 -2.57 14.77 -9.33
CA ALA A 161 -1.72 13.71 -8.83
C ALA A 161 -2.36 12.94 -7.68
N THR A 162 -1.84 11.75 -7.43
CA THR A 162 -2.12 10.92 -6.26
C THR A 162 -0.83 10.52 -5.57
N ARG A 163 -0.87 10.46 -4.24
CA ARG A 163 0.20 10.00 -3.37
C ARG A 163 -0.27 8.77 -2.59
N ALA A 164 0.63 7.83 -2.39
CA ALA A 164 0.45 6.70 -1.49
C ALA A 164 1.68 6.55 -0.60
N LEU A 165 1.46 6.10 0.63
CA LEU A 165 2.53 5.73 1.55
C LEU A 165 2.60 4.21 1.64
N VAL A 166 3.72 3.64 1.21
CA VAL A 166 3.87 2.20 1.08
C VAL A 166 5.09 1.74 1.86
N ASN A 167 4.90 0.81 2.80
CA ASN A 167 6.01 0.09 3.43
C ASN A 167 6.73 -0.77 2.38
N VAL A 168 8.05 -0.68 2.30
CA VAL A 168 8.88 -1.45 1.35
C VAL A 168 8.67 -2.97 1.45
N ARG A 169 8.26 -3.47 2.63
CA ARG A 169 7.95 -4.88 2.85
C ARG A 169 6.59 -5.29 2.28
N ASN A 170 5.71 -4.34 1.95
CA ASN A 170 4.51 -4.59 1.16
C ASN A 170 4.87 -4.61 -0.33
N GLU A 171 5.66 -5.62 -0.72
CA GLU A 171 6.10 -5.80 -2.09
C GLU A 171 4.94 -5.83 -3.11
N PRO A 172 3.77 -6.46 -2.83
CA PRO A 172 2.64 -6.43 -3.76
C PRO A 172 2.17 -5.00 -4.05
N ALA A 173 1.97 -4.18 -3.02
CA ALA A 173 1.55 -2.78 -3.20
C ALA A 173 2.62 -1.97 -3.93
N LEU A 174 3.91 -2.15 -3.56
CA LEU A 174 5.01 -1.44 -4.21
C LEU A 174 5.11 -1.79 -5.71
N LYS A 175 5.09 -3.08 -6.05
CA LYS A 175 5.13 -3.55 -7.45
C LYS A 175 3.91 -3.04 -8.23
N MET A 176 2.72 -3.04 -7.62
CA MET A 176 1.51 -2.50 -8.23
C MET A 176 1.68 -1.01 -8.55
N HIS A 177 2.03 -0.17 -7.56
CA HIS A 177 2.20 1.27 -7.78
C HIS A 177 3.27 1.58 -8.83
N MET A 178 4.39 0.86 -8.84
CA MET A 178 5.45 1.04 -9.84
C MET A 178 4.97 0.66 -11.26
N ARG A 179 4.22 -0.45 -11.41
CA ARG A 179 3.64 -0.84 -12.71
C ARG A 179 2.58 0.15 -13.19
N LEU A 180 1.87 0.75 -12.25
CA LEU A 180 0.98 1.87 -12.49
C LEU A 180 1.75 3.20 -12.61
N GLY A 181 3.05 3.22 -12.91
CA GLY A 181 3.78 4.45 -13.23
C GLY A 181 3.97 5.44 -12.08
N SER A 182 3.76 5.04 -10.83
CA SER A 182 4.17 5.84 -9.68
C SER A 182 5.69 5.96 -9.63
N ARG A 183 6.18 7.14 -9.28
CA ARG A 183 7.60 7.40 -9.02
C ARG A 183 7.81 7.53 -7.52
N LYS A 184 8.99 7.13 -7.05
CA LYS A 184 9.40 7.40 -5.66
C LYS A 184 9.52 8.91 -5.49
N TRP A 185 8.83 9.44 -4.49
CA TRP A 185 8.99 10.81 -4.07
C TRP A 185 9.64 10.80 -2.69
N VAL A 186 10.72 11.56 -2.52
CA VAL A 186 11.39 11.68 -1.22
C VAL A 186 10.66 12.76 -0.44
N ASN A 187 9.86 12.35 0.55
CA ASN A 187 9.29 13.30 1.51
C ASN A 187 10.34 13.66 2.55
N PRO A 188 10.79 14.93 2.64
CA PRO A 188 11.77 15.34 3.66
C PRO A 188 11.25 15.15 5.10
N CYS A 189 9.93 15.09 5.30
CA CYS A 189 9.29 14.93 6.62
C CYS A 189 9.20 13.44 7.07
N MET A 190 9.69 12.46 6.28
CA MET A 190 9.63 11.02 6.61
C MET A 190 10.99 10.34 6.82
N SER A 191 12.06 11.11 7.06
CA SER A 191 13.27 10.50 7.62
C SER A 191 12.94 9.98 9.04
N THR A 192 13.54 8.87 9.45
CA THR A 192 13.35 8.30 10.79
C THR A 192 13.66 9.28 11.92
N ALA A 193 14.51 10.29 11.67
CA ALA A 193 14.77 11.38 12.58
C ALA A 193 13.55 12.30 12.80
N CYS A 194 12.73 12.53 11.77
CA CYS A 194 11.54 13.37 11.87
C CYS A 194 10.40 12.67 12.64
N CYS A 195 10.25 11.35 12.46
CA CYS A 195 9.31 10.56 13.27
C CYS A 195 9.65 10.58 14.77
N ALA A 196 10.94 10.53 15.12
CA ALA A 196 11.39 10.63 16.51
C ALA A 196 11.11 12.01 17.13
N ALA A 197 11.26 13.09 16.35
CA ALA A 197 10.96 14.45 16.79
C ALA A 197 9.45 14.72 16.94
N CYS A 198 8.60 14.09 16.12
CA CYS A 198 7.14 14.16 16.29
C CYS A 198 6.65 13.40 17.54
N THR A 199 7.39 12.38 18.01
CA THR A 199 7.00 11.62 19.21
C THR A 199 7.42 12.27 20.53
N SER A 200 8.36 13.24 20.52
CA SER A 200 8.84 13.89 21.75
C SER A 200 8.05 15.12 22.19
N THR A 201 7.08 15.59 21.38
CA THR A 201 6.20 16.71 21.74
C THR A 201 4.79 16.21 22.04
N ALA A 202 4.67 15.51 23.17
CA ALA A 202 3.38 15.27 23.83
C ALA A 202 2.88 16.58 24.45
N ALA A 203 2.20 17.42 23.66
CA ALA A 203 1.50 18.59 24.18
C ALA A 203 0.24 18.89 23.35
N GLY A 204 -0.89 18.30 23.74
CA GLY A 204 -2.27 18.79 23.52
C GLY A 204 -2.79 19.01 22.08
N PRO A 205 -4.12 19.15 21.87
CA PRO A 205 -4.72 19.21 20.54
C PRO A 205 -4.76 20.61 19.90
N THR A 206 -4.00 21.60 20.39
CA THR A 206 -4.21 23.01 19.98
C THR A 206 -2.97 23.82 19.61
N THR A 207 -1.76 23.26 19.61
CA THR A 207 -0.57 24.01 19.21
C THR A 207 -0.03 23.54 17.86
N ARG A 208 -0.23 24.38 16.83
CA ARG A 208 0.53 24.36 15.58
C ARG A 208 1.99 24.69 15.89
N HIS A 209 2.75 23.76 16.45
CA HIS A 209 4.20 23.85 16.38
C HIS A 209 4.65 23.18 15.10
N ALA A 210 4.77 24.02 14.07
CA ALA A 210 5.45 23.68 12.85
C ALA A 210 6.85 23.20 13.22
N CYS A 211 7.15 21.94 12.92
CA CYS A 211 8.53 21.48 12.84
C CYS A 211 9.22 22.41 11.84
N THR A 212 10.21 23.18 12.29
CA THR A 212 10.90 24.21 11.49
C THR A 212 11.50 23.63 10.20
N THR A 213 11.80 22.33 10.18
CA THR A 213 12.20 21.57 8.98
C THR A 213 11.06 21.32 7.99
N CYS A 214 9.81 21.20 8.43
CA CYS A 214 8.64 21.05 7.54
C CYS A 214 8.00 22.41 7.17
N ALA A 215 8.39 23.51 7.83
CA ALA A 215 8.01 24.88 7.47
C ALA A 215 8.85 25.47 6.30
N ALA A 216 10.05 24.95 6.07
CA ALA A 216 11.00 25.47 5.08
C ALA A 216 10.91 24.80 3.68
N GLY A 217 9.82 24.06 3.40
CA GLY A 217 9.54 23.52 2.06
C GLY A 217 9.11 24.60 1.09
N ALA A 218 9.99 25.58 0.85
CA ALA A 218 9.81 26.64 -0.11
C ALA A 218 9.64 26.03 -1.51
N TRP A 219 8.60 26.49 -2.18
CA TRP A 219 8.31 26.25 -3.58
C TRP A 219 9.45 26.83 -4.45
N HIS A 220 10.48 26.04 -4.71
CA HIS A 220 11.43 26.32 -5.78
C HIS A 220 11.66 25.07 -6.62
N SER A 221 11.10 25.11 -7.82
CA SER A 221 11.54 24.36 -8.98
C SER A 221 13.03 24.61 -9.23
N SER A 222 13.86 23.58 -9.09
CA SER A 222 15.23 23.55 -9.62
C SER A 222 15.86 22.14 -9.53
N PRO A 223 16.92 21.86 -10.29
CA PRO A 223 16.89 20.88 -11.39
C PRO A 223 17.50 19.52 -11.01
N ALA A 224 17.46 18.60 -11.99
CA ALA A 224 17.98 17.25 -11.93
C ALA A 224 19.34 17.14 -11.21
N VAL A 225 19.44 16.17 -10.30
CA VAL A 225 20.70 15.68 -9.71
C VAL A 225 20.82 14.19 -10.06
N PRO A 226 22.00 13.71 -10.49
CA PRO A 226 22.12 12.54 -11.34
C PRO A 226 21.98 11.23 -10.56
N ALA A 227 21.52 10.21 -11.29
CA ALA A 227 21.42 8.84 -10.82
C ALA A 227 22.78 8.31 -10.35
N LEU A 228 22.90 8.04 -9.05
CA LEU A 228 24.02 7.28 -8.51
C LEU A 228 23.79 5.79 -8.77
N SER A 229 24.60 5.30 -9.70
CA SER A 229 24.95 3.91 -9.96
C SER A 229 25.12 3.08 -8.68
N THR A 230 24.41 1.96 -8.61
CA THR A 230 24.94 0.75 -7.97
C THR A 230 24.89 -0.39 -8.99
N ARG A 231 26.03 -0.61 -9.66
CA ARG A 231 26.38 -1.86 -10.32
C ARG A 231 26.38 -3.01 -9.30
N ASN A 232 26.12 -4.21 -9.83
CA ASN A 232 26.30 -5.53 -9.24
C ASN A 232 25.24 -6.02 -8.24
N VAL A 233 24.18 -6.62 -8.78
CA VAL A 233 23.71 -7.92 -8.27
C VAL A 233 23.47 -8.84 -9.47
N ARG A 234 24.22 -9.95 -9.49
CA ARG A 234 24.12 -11.05 -10.46
C ARG A 234 22.71 -11.62 -10.48
N GLU A 235 22.20 -11.86 -11.68
CA GLU A 235 21.08 -12.79 -11.92
C GLU A 235 21.39 -14.17 -11.32
N PRO A 236 20.38 -14.85 -10.76
CA PRO A 236 20.27 -16.27 -10.91
C PRO A 236 19.18 -16.58 -11.94
N ALA A 237 19.61 -17.25 -13.01
CA ALA A 237 18.75 -17.94 -13.96
C ALA A 237 17.71 -18.79 -13.21
N LEU A 238 16.44 -18.47 -13.38
CA LEU A 238 15.34 -19.29 -12.91
C LEU A 238 14.89 -20.18 -14.07
N ALA A 239 15.22 -21.46 -13.90
CA ALA A 239 14.90 -22.57 -14.74
C ALA A 239 13.43 -22.56 -15.19
N MET A 240 13.23 -22.75 -16.50
CA MET A 240 12.00 -23.26 -17.08
C MET A 240 11.59 -24.54 -16.36
N VAL A 241 10.53 -24.47 -15.55
CA VAL A 241 9.78 -25.65 -15.16
C VAL A 241 8.83 -25.96 -16.33
N ARG A 242 9.24 -26.92 -17.16
CA ARG A 242 8.35 -27.61 -18.09
C ARG A 242 7.26 -28.30 -17.28
N GLN A 243 6.00 -27.96 -17.51
CA GLN A 243 4.88 -28.80 -17.09
C GLN A 243 4.80 -30.04 -18.00
N PRO A 244 4.47 -31.22 -17.44
CA PRO A 244 4.30 -32.44 -18.23
C PRO A 244 2.99 -32.38 -19.05
N LEU A 245 3.11 -32.73 -20.33
CA LEU A 245 1.99 -33.05 -21.20
C LEU A 245 1.27 -34.28 -20.65
N HIS A 246 0.01 -34.13 -20.25
CA HIS A 246 -0.89 -35.28 -20.08
C HIS A 246 -1.48 -35.67 -21.45
N PRO A 247 -1.59 -36.99 -21.73
CA PRO A 247 -2.07 -37.48 -23.01
C PRO A 247 -3.60 -37.61 -23.04
N GLY A 248 -4.17 -37.41 -24.22
CA GLY A 248 -5.42 -38.05 -24.64
C GLY A 248 -6.64 -37.13 -24.71
N LEU A 249 -7.07 -36.83 -25.94
CA LEU A 249 -8.37 -37.25 -26.51
C LEU A 249 -8.75 -36.34 -27.68
N SER A 250 -8.52 -36.82 -28.91
CA SER A 250 -9.24 -36.37 -30.09
C SER A 250 -9.56 -37.60 -30.95
N ARG A 251 -10.84 -37.99 -30.94
CA ARG A 251 -11.47 -38.82 -31.97
C ARG A 251 -11.85 -37.92 -33.15
N GLY A 252 -11.69 -38.44 -34.37
CA GLY A 252 -12.66 -38.25 -35.46
C GLY A 252 -12.24 -37.31 -36.60
N GLY A 253 -12.22 -37.86 -37.82
CA GLY A 253 -12.48 -37.09 -39.04
C GLY A 253 -11.62 -37.46 -40.25
N LEU A 254 -12.18 -38.35 -41.09
CA LEU A 254 -11.86 -38.67 -42.49
C LEU A 254 -10.55 -39.40 -42.80
#